data_AF-A0A7S0WPT6-F1
#
_entry.id   AF-A0A7S0WPT6-F1
#
_cell.length_a   1.000
_cell.length_b   1.000
_cell.length_c   1.000
_cell.angle_alpha   90.00
_cell.angle_beta   90.00
_cell.angle_gamma   90.00
#
_symmetry.space_group_name_H-M   'P 1'
#
loop_
_entity.id
_entity.type
_entity.pdbx_description
1 polymer ?
#
loop_
_entity_poly.entity_id
_entity_poly.type
_entity_poly.pdbx_seq_one_letter_code
_entity_poly.pdbx_strand_id
1 'polypeptide(L)'
;MTASTAHVGHVPQIAQQCRRRTSITKRRVAAAPHSRDSLKLNKRFTPNTFAKNARALNVTASSNNQQVNAATLSQPTAQTQKALRLSQSRLGDIAASGKATVPSYPRTLTPDHNVMIHLGVGGFFRSHQALYVHRLLERGGNWAFVGMGLMDFDFKMYDALKSQDYLYTVASKGDHDPEYTLVGS
;
A
#
# COMPACT_ATOMS: atom_id res chain seq x y z
N MET A 1 -52.02 -54.22 19.30
CA MET A 1 -50.67 -54.81 19.33
C MET A 1 -49.66 -53.69 19.25
N THR A 2 -48.79 -53.63 20.27
CA THR A 2 -47.51 -52.93 20.40
C THR A 2 -47.42 -51.43 20.10
N ALA A 3 -47.40 -50.65 21.18
CA ALA A 3 -46.81 -49.32 21.27
C ALA A 3 -45.29 -49.37 21.04
N SER A 4 -44.72 -48.38 20.36
CA SER A 4 -43.27 -48.14 20.35
C SER A 4 -42.97 -46.64 20.42
N THR A 5 -42.11 -46.35 21.38
CA THR A 5 -41.83 -45.12 22.11
C THR A 5 -41.16 -44.02 21.28
N ALA A 6 -41.49 -42.77 21.63
CA ALA A 6 -40.89 -41.54 21.14
C ALA A 6 -39.39 -41.42 21.53
N HIS A 7 -38.58 -40.89 20.62
CA HIS A 7 -37.27 -40.32 20.94
C HIS A 7 -37.20 -38.89 20.39
N VAL A 8 -37.46 -37.95 21.30
CA VAL A 8 -37.27 -36.51 21.09
C VAL A 8 -35.77 -36.24 21.18
N GLY A 9 -35.19 -35.81 20.06
CA GLY A 9 -33.79 -35.38 19.97
C GLY A 9 -33.52 -34.20 20.89
N HIS A 10 -32.54 -34.41 21.78
CA HIS A 10 -32.09 -33.47 22.79
C HIS A 10 -31.26 -32.35 22.14
N VAL A 11 -31.72 -31.11 22.27
CA VAL A 11 -30.98 -29.90 21.84
C VAL A 11 -29.96 -29.57 22.94
N PRO A 12 -28.64 -29.51 22.65
CA PRO A 12 -27.64 -29.22 23.67
C PRO A 12 -27.72 -27.75 24.11
N GLN A 13 -28.00 -27.59 25.40
CA GLN A 13 -28.13 -26.34 26.13
C GLN A 13 -26.74 -25.78 26.48
N ILE A 14 -26.05 -25.14 25.53
CA ILE A 14 -24.81 -24.37 25.79
C ILE A 14 -25.08 -22.88 25.51
N ALA A 15 -25.98 -22.30 26.30
CA ALA A 15 -26.26 -20.88 26.27
C ALA A 15 -26.69 -20.37 27.65
N GLN A 16 -25.95 -20.68 28.72
CA GLN A 16 -26.25 -20.13 30.04
C GLN A 16 -25.10 -20.25 31.07
N GLN A 17 -23.92 -19.67 30.80
CA GLN A 17 -22.97 -19.40 31.90
C GLN A 17 -22.05 -18.22 31.56
N CYS A 18 -21.82 -17.35 32.55
CA CYS A 18 -20.94 -16.15 32.51
C CYS A 18 -21.49 -14.86 31.90
N ARG A 19 -22.75 -14.50 32.23
CA ARG A 19 -23.05 -13.10 32.60
C ARG A 19 -22.68 -12.91 34.07
N ARG A 20 -21.39 -12.68 34.36
CA ARG A 20 -20.96 -12.14 35.66
C ARG A 20 -20.45 -10.72 35.44
N ARG A 21 -21.24 -9.78 35.95
CA ARG A 21 -20.91 -8.37 36.12
C ARG A 21 -19.53 -8.23 36.77
N THR A 22 -18.56 -7.69 36.06
CA THR A 22 -17.46 -6.94 36.68
C THR A 22 -17.82 -5.47 36.56
N SER A 23 -18.36 -4.92 37.65
CA SER A 23 -18.49 -3.49 37.85
C SER A 23 -17.10 -2.87 37.89
N ILE A 24 -16.62 -2.36 36.76
CA ILE A 24 -15.43 -1.50 36.73
C ILE A 24 -15.84 -0.15 37.31
N THR A 25 -15.47 0.06 38.58
CA THR A 25 -15.56 1.35 39.26
C THR A 25 -14.72 2.37 38.49
N LYS A 26 -15.37 3.37 37.87
CA LYS A 26 -14.71 4.53 37.29
C LYS A 26 -13.93 5.26 38.39
N ARG A 27 -12.60 5.07 38.47
CA ARG A 27 -11.74 6.00 39.21
C ARG A 27 -11.68 7.30 38.42
N ARG A 28 -12.32 8.32 38.97
CA ARG A 28 -12.22 9.71 38.55
C ARG A 28 -10.79 10.17 38.84
N VAL A 29 -9.94 10.28 37.82
CA VAL A 29 -8.66 10.98 37.95
C VAL A 29 -8.96 12.47 37.94
N ALA A 30 -8.62 13.15 39.02
CA ALA A 30 -8.77 14.60 39.15
C ALA A 30 -7.82 15.31 38.17
N ALA A 31 -8.34 16.33 37.48
CA ALA A 31 -7.57 17.22 36.63
C ALA A 31 -6.71 18.15 37.50
N ALA A 32 -5.39 18.19 37.24
CA ALA A 32 -4.49 19.18 37.81
C ALA A 32 -4.45 20.43 36.89
N PRO A 33 -4.46 21.66 37.43
CA PRO A 33 -4.50 22.87 36.61
C PRO A 33 -3.13 23.57 36.46
N HIS A 34 -3.00 24.27 35.32
CA HIS A 34 -2.00 25.29 34.95
C HIS A 34 -0.58 24.77 34.61
N SER A 35 0.16 25.30 33.62
CA SER A 35 0.20 26.64 33.02
C SER A 35 0.42 26.59 31.50
N ARG A 36 -0.01 27.66 30.80
CA ARG A 36 0.28 27.90 29.39
C ARG A 36 1.60 28.63 29.29
N ASP A 37 2.64 27.98 28.79
CA ASP A 37 3.85 28.67 28.32
C ASP A 37 3.97 28.60 26.81
N SER A 38 4.01 29.78 26.22
CA SER A 38 3.95 30.04 24.78
C SER A 38 5.37 30.23 24.26
N LEU A 39 6.06 29.14 23.91
CA LEU A 39 7.32 29.23 23.16
C LEU A 39 7.03 29.29 21.66
N LYS A 40 6.86 30.52 21.17
CA LYS A 40 7.02 30.85 19.76
C LYS A 40 8.50 30.68 19.41
N LEU A 41 8.83 29.72 18.55
CA LEU A 41 10.09 29.80 17.79
C LEU A 41 9.84 29.45 16.33
N ASN A 42 9.62 30.51 15.56
CA ASN A 42 9.61 30.52 14.12
C ASN A 42 11.02 30.21 13.62
N LYS A 43 11.21 29.07 12.93
CA LYS A 43 12.28 28.94 11.93
C LYS A 43 11.73 28.20 10.70
N ARG A 44 11.24 28.99 9.76
CA ARG A 44 11.26 28.64 8.33
C ARG A 44 12.69 28.26 7.97
N PHE A 45 12.90 27.04 7.50
CA PHE A 45 14.09 26.71 6.73
C PHE A 45 13.63 26.20 5.37
N THR A 46 13.99 26.95 4.34
CA THR A 46 13.64 26.75 2.94
C THR A 46 14.42 25.58 2.33
N PRO A 47 13.83 24.77 1.43
CA PRO A 47 14.57 23.78 0.67
C PRO A 47 15.24 24.48 -0.52
N ASN A 48 16.56 24.71 -0.45
CA ASN A 48 17.36 24.92 -1.66
C ASN A 48 18.85 24.72 -1.37
N THR A 49 19.37 23.55 -1.72
CA THR A 49 20.81 23.39 -1.98
C THR A 49 20.95 22.39 -3.12
N PHE A 50 20.61 22.87 -4.32
CA PHE A 50 20.92 22.20 -5.57
C PHE A 50 22.29 22.68 -6.07
N ALA A 51 23.05 21.75 -6.64
CA ALA A 51 24.19 21.93 -7.54
C ALA A 51 25.42 22.68 -7.00
N LYS A 52 26.50 21.92 -6.79
CA LYS A 52 27.86 22.31 -7.16
C LYS A 52 28.68 21.04 -7.38
N ASN A 53 29.47 21.06 -8.46
CA ASN A 53 30.51 20.10 -8.89
C ASN A 53 30.19 19.30 -10.17
N ALA A 54 29.94 20.00 -11.28
CA ALA A 54 30.26 19.49 -12.61
C ALA A 54 31.54 20.19 -13.08
N ARG A 55 32.66 19.47 -13.05
CA ARG A 55 33.95 19.94 -13.54
C ARG A 55 33.96 19.79 -15.06
N ALA A 56 34.02 20.91 -15.78
CA ALA A 56 34.19 20.94 -17.21
C ALA A 56 35.58 20.41 -17.59
N LEU A 57 35.61 19.29 -18.32
CA LEU A 57 36.77 18.87 -19.10
C LEU A 57 36.38 19.04 -20.57
N ASN A 58 36.86 20.13 -21.16
CA ASN A 58 36.79 20.34 -22.61
C ASN A 58 37.87 19.46 -23.25
N VAL A 59 37.46 18.34 -23.84
CA VAL A 59 38.32 17.60 -24.77
C VAL A 59 37.97 18.07 -26.18
N THR A 60 38.95 18.69 -26.82
CA THR A 60 38.95 19.13 -28.21
C THR A 60 38.83 17.91 -29.12
N ALA A 61 37.66 17.68 -29.72
CA ALA A 61 37.50 16.68 -30.77
C ALA A 61 37.92 17.30 -32.11
N SER A 62 39.05 16.82 -32.63
CA SER A 62 39.56 17.13 -33.97
C SER A 62 38.60 16.60 -35.03
N SER A 63 38.27 17.46 -35.99
CA SER A 63 37.58 17.12 -37.23
C SER A 63 38.33 16.01 -37.96
N ASN A 64 37.64 14.93 -38.33
CA ASN A 64 38.00 14.13 -39.48
C ASN A 64 36.74 13.60 -40.15
N ASN A 65 36.51 14.16 -41.33
CA ASN A 65 35.47 13.81 -42.27
C ASN A 65 35.85 12.50 -42.95
N GLN A 66 35.11 11.43 -42.69
CA GLN A 66 35.20 10.22 -43.50
C GLN A 66 33.80 9.69 -43.78
N GLN A 67 33.31 10.11 -44.94
CA GLN A 67 32.10 9.65 -45.59
C GLN A 67 32.27 8.19 -46.02
N VAL A 68 31.45 7.30 -45.44
CA VAL A 68 31.28 5.92 -45.91
C VAL A 68 29.79 5.59 -46.08
N ASN A 69 29.40 5.55 -47.35
CA ASN A 69 28.40 4.74 -48.04
C ASN A 69 27.08 4.35 -47.34
N ALA A 70 25.99 4.81 -47.94
CA ALA A 70 24.63 4.35 -47.75
C ALA A 70 24.48 2.86 -48.07
N ALA A 71 24.32 2.05 -47.03
CA ALA A 71 23.74 0.72 -47.12
C ALA A 71 22.56 0.67 -46.14
N THR A 72 21.39 0.37 -46.69
CA THR A 72 20.11 0.16 -46.03
C THR A 72 20.26 -0.81 -44.86
N LEU A 73 20.43 -0.29 -43.64
CA LEU A 73 20.09 -0.97 -42.41
C LEU A 73 18.78 -0.37 -41.93
N SER A 74 17.67 -1.08 -42.18
CA SER A 74 16.41 -0.86 -41.51
C SER A 74 16.69 -0.87 -40.00
N GLN A 75 16.59 0.31 -39.39
CA GLN A 75 16.67 0.46 -37.96
C GLN A 75 15.61 -0.45 -37.32
N PRO A 76 15.93 -1.29 -36.33
CA PRO A 76 14.89 -1.89 -35.53
C PRO A 76 14.14 -0.74 -34.86
N THR A 77 12.82 -0.67 -35.04
CA THR A 77 11.94 0.24 -34.31
C THR A 77 11.94 -0.14 -32.83
N ALA A 78 13.01 0.22 -32.12
CA ALA A 78 13.06 0.19 -30.67
C ALA A 78 12.15 1.33 -30.17
N GLN A 79 10.85 1.06 -30.14
CA GLN A 79 9.92 1.85 -29.36
C GLN A 79 10.42 1.83 -27.92
N THR A 80 10.99 2.95 -27.48
CA THR A 80 11.39 3.14 -26.10
C THR A 80 10.11 3.09 -25.27
N GLN A 81 9.79 1.94 -24.70
CA GLN A 81 8.64 1.81 -23.81
C GLN A 81 8.90 2.68 -22.59
N LYS A 82 8.24 3.85 -22.57
CA LYS A 82 8.24 4.72 -21.40
C LYS A 82 7.70 3.89 -20.23
N ALA A 83 8.53 3.67 -19.21
CA ALA A 83 8.14 2.91 -18.03
C ALA A 83 6.83 3.47 -17.47
N LEU A 84 5.79 2.63 -17.43
CA LEU A 84 4.47 3.03 -16.97
C LEU A 84 4.55 3.27 -15.46
N ARG A 85 4.43 4.53 -15.05
CA ARG A 85 4.42 4.89 -13.63
C ARG A 85 3.14 4.36 -12.99
N LEU A 86 3.28 3.73 -11.82
CA LEU A 86 2.16 3.25 -11.04
C LEU A 86 1.41 4.43 -10.40
N SER A 87 0.13 4.59 -10.77
CA SER A 87 -0.79 5.57 -10.19
C SER A 87 -2.23 5.13 -10.43
N GLN A 88 -3.17 5.68 -9.65
CA GLN A 88 -4.60 5.38 -9.75
C GLN A 88 -5.15 5.67 -11.15
N SER A 89 -4.72 6.79 -11.76
CA SER A 89 -5.14 7.19 -13.11
C SER A 89 -4.66 6.26 -14.23
N ARG A 90 -3.68 5.38 -13.95
CA ARG A 90 -3.07 4.48 -14.93
C ARG A 90 -3.54 3.04 -14.80
N LEU A 91 -4.44 2.73 -13.87
CA LEU A 91 -4.92 1.35 -13.67
C LEU A 91 -5.56 0.76 -14.93
N GLY A 92 -6.28 1.57 -15.72
CA GLY A 92 -6.85 1.13 -17.00
C GLY A 92 -5.77 0.70 -18.02
N ASP A 93 -4.72 1.51 -18.16
CA ASP A 93 -3.57 1.21 -19.04
C ASP A 93 -2.85 -0.08 -18.58
N ILE A 94 -2.69 -0.25 -17.25
CA ILE A 94 -2.05 -1.44 -16.66
C ILE A 94 -2.90 -2.69 -16.88
N ALA A 95 -4.22 -2.60 -16.67
CA ALA A 95 -5.14 -3.70 -16.92
C ALA A 95 -5.12 -4.12 -18.39
N ALA A 96 -5.13 -3.16 -19.32
CA ALA A 96 -5.07 -3.41 -20.76
C ALA A 96 -3.76 -4.08 -21.20
N SER A 97 -2.66 -3.91 -20.44
CA SER A 97 -1.40 -4.59 -20.72
C SER A 97 -1.42 -6.10 -20.45
N GLY A 98 -2.39 -6.58 -19.65
CA GLY A 98 -2.50 -7.98 -19.25
C GLY A 98 -1.38 -8.49 -18.32
N LYS A 99 -0.45 -7.62 -17.89
CA LYS A 99 0.73 -8.03 -17.11
C LYS A 99 0.47 -8.19 -15.61
N ALA A 100 -0.57 -7.56 -15.10
CA ALA A 100 -0.88 -7.59 -13.67
C ALA A 100 -2.39 -7.45 -13.43
N THR A 101 -2.87 -8.10 -12.36
CA THR A 101 -4.24 -7.89 -11.87
C THR A 101 -4.32 -6.54 -11.17
N VAL A 102 -5.39 -5.77 -11.42
CA VAL A 102 -5.60 -4.45 -10.84
C VAL A 102 -6.78 -4.46 -9.87
N PRO A 103 -6.82 -3.56 -8.85
CA PRO A 103 -7.97 -3.47 -7.97
C PRO A 103 -9.26 -3.12 -8.70
N SER A 104 -10.36 -3.83 -8.43
CA SER A 104 -11.68 -3.57 -9.02
C SER A 104 -12.63 -2.81 -8.09
N TYR A 105 -12.27 -2.64 -6.82
CA TYR A 105 -13.07 -1.94 -5.82
C TYR A 105 -12.74 -0.44 -5.69
N PRO A 106 -13.68 0.39 -5.19
CA PRO A 106 -13.40 1.78 -4.82
C PRO A 106 -12.34 1.85 -3.71
N ARG A 107 -11.24 2.56 -3.95
CA ARG A 107 -10.12 2.67 -2.99
C ARG A 107 -10.22 3.85 -2.04
N THR A 108 -11.26 4.67 -2.17
CA THR A 108 -11.50 5.79 -1.26
C THR A 108 -12.18 5.26 -0.01
N LEU A 109 -11.60 5.56 1.15
CA LEU A 109 -12.22 5.22 2.44
C LEU A 109 -13.56 5.94 2.60
N THR A 110 -14.58 5.18 2.98
CA THR A 110 -15.92 5.68 3.32
C THR A 110 -16.24 5.39 4.78
N PRO A 111 -17.26 6.05 5.39
CA PRO A 111 -17.69 5.75 6.76
C PRO A 111 -18.11 4.29 7.00
N ASP A 112 -18.47 3.54 5.95
CA ASP A 112 -18.90 2.15 6.04
C ASP A 112 -17.71 1.16 6.18
N HIS A 113 -16.47 1.64 6.02
CA HIS A 113 -15.28 0.81 6.16
C HIS A 113 -14.90 0.60 7.62
N ASN A 114 -14.59 -0.64 7.98
CA ASN A 114 -13.87 -1.00 9.19
C ASN A 114 -12.37 -0.79 8.97
N VAL A 115 -11.77 0.16 9.70
CA VAL A 115 -10.36 0.54 9.48
C VAL A 115 -9.46 -0.07 10.56
N MET A 116 -8.43 -0.80 10.13
CA MET A 116 -7.34 -1.27 10.98
C MET A 116 -6.13 -0.36 10.81
N ILE A 117 -5.44 -0.06 11.91
CA ILE A 117 -4.16 0.65 11.87
C ILE A 117 -3.03 -0.36 11.93
N HIS A 118 -2.10 -0.29 11.00
CA HIS A 118 -0.89 -1.12 11.01
C HIS A 118 0.33 -0.28 11.34
N LEU A 119 1.04 -0.64 12.41
CA LEU A 119 2.28 0.02 12.83
C LEU A 119 3.47 -0.65 12.13
N GLY A 120 4.21 0.12 11.34
CA GLY A 120 5.38 -0.38 10.60
C GLY A 120 5.01 -0.99 9.24
N VAL A 121 5.03 -0.17 8.18
CA VAL A 121 4.64 -0.60 6.82
C VAL A 121 5.79 -1.31 6.11
N GLY A 122 6.09 -2.53 6.56
CA GLY A 122 7.15 -3.38 6.04
C GLY A 122 6.76 -4.21 4.81
N GLY A 123 7.73 -4.96 4.27
CA GLY A 123 7.50 -5.90 3.16
C GLY A 123 6.50 -7.01 3.50
N PHE A 124 6.60 -7.58 4.70
CA PHE A 124 5.71 -8.66 5.15
C PHE A 124 4.26 -8.22 5.29
N PHE A 125 4.00 -7.04 5.88
CA PHE A 125 2.65 -6.49 5.95
C PHE A 125 2.03 -6.35 4.55
N ARG A 126 2.79 -5.79 3.62
CA ARG A 126 2.36 -5.55 2.24
C ARG A 126 2.11 -6.85 1.46
N SER A 127 2.99 -7.84 1.59
CA SER A 127 2.81 -9.12 0.88
C SER A 127 1.80 -10.06 1.53
N HIS A 128 1.44 -9.81 2.80
CA HIS A 128 0.59 -10.72 3.58
C HIS A 128 -0.74 -10.08 3.99
N GLN A 129 -0.78 -9.30 5.07
CA GLN A 129 -2.04 -8.79 5.64
C GLN A 129 -2.80 -7.89 4.67
N ALA A 130 -2.10 -6.94 4.05
CA ALA A 130 -2.71 -6.03 3.08
C ALA A 130 -3.21 -6.79 1.83
N LEU A 131 -2.46 -7.80 1.35
CA LEU A 131 -2.90 -8.62 0.23
C LEU A 131 -4.20 -9.40 0.55
N TYR A 132 -4.35 -9.92 1.77
CA TYR A 132 -5.59 -10.59 2.19
C TYR A 132 -6.77 -9.62 2.23
N VAL A 133 -6.59 -8.41 2.77
CA VAL A 133 -7.65 -7.39 2.81
C VAL A 133 -7.99 -6.89 1.41
N HIS A 134 -7.01 -6.76 0.52
CA HIS A 134 -7.25 -6.48 -0.90
C HIS A 134 -8.16 -7.54 -1.52
N ARG A 135 -7.85 -8.83 -1.36
CA ARG A 135 -8.71 -9.93 -1.84
C ARG A 135 -10.10 -9.94 -1.21
N LEU A 136 -10.23 -9.47 0.03
CA LEU A 136 -11.51 -9.34 0.71
C LEU A 136 -12.35 -8.19 0.11
N LEU A 137 -11.72 -7.04 -0.17
CA LEU A 137 -12.37 -5.91 -0.84
C LEU A 137 -12.83 -6.26 -2.26
N GLU A 138 -12.02 -7.04 -3.01
CA GLU A 138 -12.42 -7.60 -4.32
C GLU A 138 -13.70 -8.46 -4.24
N ARG A 139 -14.02 -8.99 -3.07
CA ARG A 139 -15.22 -9.82 -2.81
C ARG A 139 -16.34 -9.06 -2.12
N GLY A 140 -16.26 -7.73 -2.07
CA GLY A 140 -17.28 -6.88 -1.44
C GLY A 140 -17.20 -6.77 0.08
N GLY A 141 -16.07 -7.15 0.69
CA GLY A 141 -15.82 -6.85 2.10
C GLY A 141 -15.60 -5.36 2.35
N ASN A 142 -15.58 -4.95 3.62
CA ASN A 142 -15.49 -3.54 4.00
C ASN A 142 -14.34 -3.23 4.97
N TRP A 143 -13.28 -4.04 4.97
CA TRP A 143 -12.10 -3.78 5.80
C TRP A 143 -11.02 -3.06 4.99
N ALA A 144 -10.32 -2.12 5.61
CA ALA A 144 -9.21 -1.40 5.00
C ALA A 144 -8.10 -1.13 6.02
N PHE A 145 -6.89 -0.84 5.53
CA PHE A 145 -5.76 -0.49 6.39
C PHE A 145 -5.37 0.98 6.28
N VAL A 146 -4.94 1.54 7.41
CA VAL A 146 -4.15 2.78 7.46
C VAL A 146 -2.78 2.42 8.02
N GLY A 147 -1.74 2.57 7.20
CA GLY A 147 -0.36 2.36 7.62
C GLY A 147 0.18 3.55 8.41
N MET A 148 0.89 3.28 9.51
CA MET A 148 1.53 4.29 10.34
C MET A 148 3.01 3.97 10.52
N GLY A 149 3.86 4.91 10.09
CA GLY A 149 5.29 4.92 10.39
C GLY A 149 5.54 5.63 11.71
N LEU A 150 6.48 5.11 12.51
CA LEU A 150 6.85 5.68 13.80
C LEU A 150 8.30 6.17 13.82
N MET A 151 9.14 5.65 12.94
CA MET A 151 10.59 5.89 12.91
C MET A 151 10.99 6.61 11.62
N ASP A 152 12.13 7.30 11.64
CA ASP A 152 12.59 8.08 10.48
C ASP A 152 12.79 7.24 9.21
N PHE A 153 13.16 5.97 9.35
CA PHE A 153 13.32 5.08 8.20
C PHE A 153 11.99 4.78 7.49
N ASP A 154 10.84 4.97 8.14
CA ASP A 154 9.52 4.76 7.55
C ASP A 154 9.18 5.82 6.49
N PHE A 155 9.76 7.03 6.57
CA PHE A 155 9.48 8.12 5.63
C PHE A 155 9.77 7.73 4.19
N LYS A 156 10.86 7.00 3.94
CA LYS A 156 11.22 6.53 2.60
C LYS A 156 10.11 5.66 1.99
N MET A 157 9.52 4.77 2.79
CA MET A 157 8.44 3.91 2.32
C MET A 157 7.12 4.68 2.19
N TYR A 158 6.84 5.60 3.11
CA TYR A 158 5.70 6.49 3.02
C TYR A 158 5.72 7.29 1.72
N ASP A 159 6.84 7.94 1.38
CA ASP A 159 6.97 8.74 0.16
C ASP A 159 6.83 7.87 -1.10
N ALA A 160 7.44 6.68 -1.10
CA ALA A 160 7.30 5.73 -2.21
C ALA A 160 5.83 5.37 -2.45
N LEU A 161 5.10 4.97 -1.40
CA LEU A 161 3.67 4.62 -1.52
C LEU A 161 2.81 5.82 -1.87
N LYS A 162 3.02 6.97 -1.20
CA LYS A 162 2.25 8.20 -1.45
C LYS A 162 2.39 8.68 -2.88
N SER A 163 3.60 8.60 -3.45
CA SER A 163 3.85 9.00 -4.85
C SER A 163 3.13 8.13 -5.89
N GLN A 164 2.57 6.99 -5.47
CA GLN A 164 1.87 6.01 -6.28
C GLN A 164 0.40 5.85 -5.87
N ASP A 165 -0.19 6.85 -5.21
CA ASP A 165 -1.57 6.78 -4.69
C ASP A 165 -1.80 5.57 -3.77
N TYR A 166 -0.78 5.25 -2.97
CA TYR A 166 -0.71 4.09 -2.07
C TYR A 166 -0.88 2.73 -2.76
N LEU A 167 -0.64 2.66 -4.08
CA LEU A 167 -0.54 1.40 -4.82
C LEU A 167 0.86 0.82 -4.73
N TYR A 168 0.94 -0.50 -4.76
CA TYR A 168 2.18 -1.23 -4.97
C TYR A 168 1.89 -2.58 -5.62
N THR A 169 2.93 -3.21 -6.16
CA THR A 169 2.82 -4.54 -6.78
C THR A 169 3.34 -5.60 -5.82
N VAL A 170 2.59 -6.69 -5.68
CA VAL A 170 3.06 -7.95 -5.11
C VAL A 170 3.34 -8.91 -6.26
N ALA A 171 4.56 -9.43 -6.31
CA ALA A 171 4.94 -10.50 -7.21
C ALA A 171 4.93 -11.82 -6.43
N SER A 172 4.04 -12.74 -6.80
CA SER A 172 4.02 -14.10 -6.26
C SER A 172 4.83 -14.99 -7.18
N LYS A 173 5.84 -15.67 -6.65
CA LYS A 173 6.72 -16.55 -7.41
C LYS A 173 6.66 -17.96 -6.83
N GLY A 174 6.26 -18.92 -7.66
CA GLY A 174 6.35 -20.36 -7.40
C GLY A 174 7.18 -21.03 -8.48
N ASP A 175 6.76 -22.22 -8.91
CA ASP A 175 7.42 -22.98 -9.98
C ASP A 175 7.06 -22.50 -11.40
N HIS A 176 6.02 -21.67 -11.51
CA HIS A 176 5.57 -21.05 -12.75
C HIS A 176 6.05 -19.60 -12.88
N ASP A 177 5.67 -18.98 -14.00
CA ASP A 177 5.86 -17.55 -14.22
C ASP A 177 5.29 -16.73 -13.06
N PRO A 178 5.96 -15.62 -12.68
CA PRO A 178 5.53 -14.81 -11.56
C PRO A 178 4.18 -14.14 -11.86
N GLU A 179 3.30 -14.17 -10.87
CA GLU A 179 2.02 -13.47 -10.92
C GLU A 179 2.16 -12.09 -10.27
N TYR A 180 1.69 -11.06 -10.96
CA TYR A 180 1.72 -9.68 -10.45
C TYR A 180 0.31 -9.23 -10.06
N THR A 181 0.16 -8.79 -8.81
CA THR A 181 -1.08 -8.18 -8.29
C THR A 181 -0.78 -6.77 -7.83
N LEU A 182 -1.51 -5.78 -8.34
CA LEU A 182 -1.51 -4.44 -7.80
C LEU A 182 -2.43 -4.39 -6.58
N VAL A 183 -1.87 -4.07 -5.44
CA VAL A 183 -2.57 -4.01 -4.17
C VAL A 183 -2.85 -2.55 -3.80
N GLY A 184 -4.03 -2.31 -3.25
CA GLY A 184 -4.49 -0.97 -2.87
C GLY A 184 -5.55 -0.93 -1.78
N SER A 185 -5.52 -1.92 -0.86
CA SER A 185 -6.38 -2.08 0.33
C SER A 185 -6.07 -1.12 1.48
#